data_AF-A0A970AZV3-F1
#
_entry.id   AF-A0A970AZV3-F1
#
_cell.length_a   1.000
_cell.length_b   1.000
_cell.length_c   1.000
_cell.angle_alpha   90.00
_cell.angle_beta   90.00
_cell.angle_gamma   90.00
#
_symmetry.space_group_name_H-M   'P 1'
#
loop_
_entity.id
_entity.type
_entity.pdbx_description
1 polymer ?
#
loop_
_entity_poly.entity_id
_entity_poly.type
_entity_poly.pdbx_seq_one_letter_code
_entity_poly.pdbx_strand_id
1 'polypeptide(L)'
;MFSTPRFFRIFCYLITFLTFAFLINNILTYYLGWPGSNKIFFKTTTVTEKNLYLFYTQIFIYIFAIILPFIIVSIFNKRSLQQDSETLSAISSYIVHGVFWTALIVGIVDFIISFFVSEKII
;
A
#
# COMPACT_ATOMS: atom_id res chain seq x y z
N MET A 1 -6.41 28.88 -12.12
CA MET A 1 -6.62 27.84 -13.15
C MET A 1 -5.49 26.83 -13.03
N PHE A 2 -5.75 25.59 -12.58
CA PHE A 2 -4.73 24.53 -12.58
C PHE A 2 -4.28 24.34 -14.04
N SER A 3 -2.99 24.47 -14.33
CA SER A 3 -2.49 24.15 -15.68
C SER A 3 -2.76 22.68 -15.95
N THR A 4 -3.29 22.33 -17.13
CA THR A 4 -3.56 20.96 -17.58
C THR A 4 -2.54 19.90 -17.13
N PRO A 5 -1.21 20.12 -17.21
CA PRO A 5 -0.24 19.13 -16.74
C PRO A 5 -0.26 18.88 -15.22
N ARG A 6 -0.57 19.88 -14.38
CA ARG A 6 -0.62 19.72 -12.92
C ARG A 6 -1.78 18.83 -12.47
N PHE A 7 -2.92 18.88 -13.17
CA PHE A 7 -4.07 18.03 -12.87
C PHE A 7 -3.74 16.54 -13.06
N PHE A 8 -3.17 16.18 -14.22
CA PHE A 8 -2.77 14.79 -14.50
C PHE A 8 -1.71 14.28 -13.52
N ARG A 9 -0.75 15.11 -13.12
CA ARG A 9 0.24 14.74 -12.11
C ARG A 9 -0.40 14.41 -10.76
N ILE A 10 -1.29 15.27 -10.26
CA ILE A 10 -2.01 15.02 -9.01
C ILE A 10 -2.81 13.73 -9.12
N PHE A 11 -3.51 13.52 -10.24
CA PHE A 11 -4.32 12.33 -10.46
C PHE A 11 -3.50 11.03 -10.44
N CYS A 12 -2.34 10.99 -11.13
CA CYS A 12 -1.45 9.83 -11.14
C CYS A 12 -0.91 9.49 -9.74
N TYR A 13 -0.42 10.51 -9.01
CA TYR A 13 0.04 10.30 -7.64
C TYR A 13 -1.11 9.90 -6.71
N LEU A 14 -2.29 10.50 -6.87
CA LEU A 14 -3.47 10.17 -6.07
C LEU A 14 -3.82 8.69 -6.19
N ILE A 15 -3.93 8.16 -7.40
CA ILE A 15 -4.22 6.73 -7.62
C ILE A 15 -3.15 5.88 -6.94
N THR A 16 -1.87 6.19 -7.18
CA THR A 16 -0.74 5.41 -6.65
C THR A 16 -0.76 5.37 -5.12
N PHE A 17 -0.89 6.53 -4.46
CA PHE A 17 -0.95 6.62 -3.00
C PHE A 17 -2.19 5.93 -2.43
N LEU A 18 -3.33 6.02 -3.12
CA LEU A 18 -4.56 5.35 -2.68
C LEU A 18 -4.42 3.82 -2.77
N THR A 19 -3.76 3.30 -3.80
CA THR A 19 -3.44 1.86 -3.93
C THR A 19 -2.53 1.40 -2.78
N PHE A 20 -1.49 2.16 -2.45
CA PHE A 20 -0.64 1.83 -1.30
C PHE A 20 -1.40 1.88 0.03
N ALA A 21 -2.22 2.90 0.26
CA ALA A 21 -3.06 3.00 1.45
C ALA A 21 -4.03 1.83 1.56
N PHE A 22 -4.63 1.42 0.45
CA PHE A 22 -5.48 0.24 0.40
C PHE A 22 -4.73 -1.05 0.73
N LEU A 23 -3.53 -1.23 0.19
CA LEU A 23 -2.69 -2.39 0.46
C LEU A 23 -2.30 -2.46 1.94
N ILE A 24 -1.84 -1.35 2.52
CA ILE A 24 -1.52 -1.24 3.95
C ILE A 24 -2.76 -1.59 4.78
N ASN A 25 -3.90 -0.98 4.47
CA ASN A 25 -5.15 -1.24 5.19
C ASN A 25 -5.55 -2.73 5.12
N ASN A 26 -5.33 -3.38 3.97
CA ASN A 26 -5.57 -4.81 3.79
C ASN A 26 -4.70 -5.65 4.74
N ILE A 27 -3.41 -5.36 4.81
CA ILE A 27 -2.49 -6.03 5.74
C ILE A 27 -2.95 -5.81 7.19
N LEU A 28 -3.27 -4.57 7.55
CA LEU A 28 -3.75 -4.25 8.91
C LEU A 28 -5.02 -5.00 9.28
N THR A 29 -5.97 -5.12 8.35
CA THR A 29 -7.23 -5.80 8.63
C THR A 29 -7.10 -7.32 8.65
N TYR A 30 -6.44 -7.92 7.65
CA TYR A 30 -6.40 -9.38 7.51
C TYR A 30 -5.29 -10.04 8.32
N TYR A 31 -4.10 -9.43 8.44
CA TYR A 31 -3.00 -10.00 9.23
C TYR A 31 -3.05 -9.59 10.70
N LEU A 32 -3.34 -8.30 10.98
CA LEU A 32 -3.36 -7.79 12.36
C LEU A 32 -4.75 -7.83 13.01
N GLY A 33 -5.80 -8.22 12.28
CA GLY A 33 -7.15 -8.35 12.80
C GLY A 33 -7.81 -7.01 13.15
N TRP A 34 -7.34 -5.90 12.58
CA TRP A 34 -7.88 -4.58 12.87
C TRP A 34 -9.34 -4.46 12.37
N PRO A 35 -10.17 -3.61 13.02
CA PRO A 35 -11.60 -3.52 12.73
C PRO A 35 -11.93 -3.25 11.26
N GLY A 36 -11.00 -2.65 10.51
CA GLY A 36 -11.15 -2.38 9.09
C GLY A 36 -11.98 -1.15 8.83
N SER A 37 -11.56 -0.37 7.84
CA SER A 37 -12.28 0.83 7.39
C SER A 37 -13.68 0.52 6.83
N ASN A 38 -13.98 -0.74 6.47
CA ASN A 38 -15.29 -1.14 5.92
C ASN A 38 -16.43 -1.06 6.96
N LYS A 39 -16.12 -1.03 8.26
CA LYS A 39 -17.12 -0.81 9.32
C LYS A 39 -17.71 0.61 9.32
N ILE A 40 -17.17 1.52 8.51
CA ILE A 40 -17.75 2.85 8.25
C ILE A 40 -19.04 2.74 7.41
N PHE A 41 -19.07 1.83 6.45
CA PHE A 41 -20.16 1.71 5.47
C PHE A 41 -21.25 0.74 5.90
N PHE A 42 -20.86 -0.36 6.56
CA PHE A 42 -21.81 -1.32 7.14
C PHE A 42 -21.95 -1.02 8.63
N LYS A 43 -23.00 -0.25 8.96
CA LYS A 43 -23.41 0.17 10.32
C LYS A 43 -23.87 -1.03 11.18
N THR A 44 -23.05 -2.06 11.34
CA THR A 44 -23.50 -3.37 11.88
C THR A 44 -22.72 -3.92 13.05
N THR A 45 -21.64 -3.26 13.52
CA THR A 45 -21.00 -3.68 14.78
C THR A 45 -20.61 -2.48 15.61
N THR A 46 -21.08 -2.44 16.84
CA THR A 46 -20.59 -1.53 17.89
C THR A 46 -19.07 -1.65 17.94
N VAL A 47 -18.37 -0.60 17.49
CA VAL A 47 -16.92 -0.53 17.66
C VAL A 47 -16.70 -0.46 19.16
N THR A 48 -16.28 -1.57 19.77
CA THR A 48 -15.89 -1.60 21.19
C THR A 48 -14.88 -0.47 21.42
N GLU A 49 -15.01 0.29 22.51
CA GLU A 49 -14.20 1.49 22.76
C GLU A 49 -12.69 1.26 22.60
N LYS A 50 -12.23 0.05 22.89
CA LYS A 50 -10.84 -0.41 22.75
C LYS A 50 -10.31 -0.40 21.29
N ASN A 51 -11.19 -0.47 20.30
CA ASN A 51 -10.84 -0.54 18.88
C ASN A 51 -11.01 0.80 18.13
N LEU A 52 -11.48 1.84 18.80
CA LEU A 52 -11.68 3.16 18.20
C LEU A 52 -10.37 3.78 17.73
N TYR A 53 -9.29 3.66 18.51
CA TYR A 53 -7.98 4.20 18.15
C TYR A 53 -7.47 3.58 16.83
N LEU A 54 -7.50 2.25 16.71
CA LEU A 54 -7.05 1.51 15.52
C LEU A 54 -7.85 1.91 14.28
N PHE A 55 -9.15 2.11 14.45
CA PHE A 55 -10.04 2.59 13.41
C PHE A 55 -9.69 4.01 12.94
N TYR A 56 -9.47 4.95 13.86
CA TYR A 56 -9.05 6.31 13.51
C TYR A 56 -7.70 6.32 12.79
N THR A 57 -6.76 5.45 13.20
CA THR A 57 -5.48 5.29 12.49
C THR A 57 -5.68 4.84 11.04
N GLN A 58 -6.58 3.89 10.77
CA GLN A 58 -6.86 3.45 9.39
C GLN A 58 -7.45 4.58 8.54
N ILE A 59 -8.39 5.35 9.09
CA ILE A 59 -8.93 6.54 8.40
C ILE A 59 -7.84 7.56 8.12
N PHE A 60 -6.95 7.79 9.10
CA PHE A 60 -5.86 8.75 8.96
C PHE A 60 -4.91 8.37 7.83
N ILE A 61 -4.60 7.07 7.64
CA ILE A 61 -3.79 6.58 6.52
C ILE A 61 -4.42 6.97 5.17
N TYR A 62 -5.74 6.82 5.01
CA TYR A 62 -6.44 7.22 3.78
C TYR A 62 -6.46 8.74 3.57
N ILE A 63 -6.68 9.51 4.63
CA ILE A 63 -6.62 10.99 4.57
C ILE A 63 -5.21 11.42 4.13
N PHE A 64 -4.18 10.82 4.71
CA PHE A 64 -2.80 11.11 4.38
C PHE A 64 -2.47 10.78 2.92
N ALA A 65 -2.99 9.66 2.41
CA ALA A 65 -2.85 9.24 1.02
C ALA A 65 -3.51 10.21 0.02
N ILE A 66 -4.56 10.93 0.43
CA ILE A 66 -5.19 11.97 -0.39
C ILE A 66 -4.38 13.27 -0.34
N ILE A 67 -3.87 13.65 0.83
CA ILE A 67 -3.16 14.93 1.03
C ILE A 67 -1.75 14.92 0.43
N LEU A 68 -1.00 13.82 0.55
CA LEU A 68 0.39 13.73 0.08
C LEU A 68 0.58 14.09 -1.40
N PRO A 69 -0.23 13.57 -2.33
CA PRO A 69 -0.16 13.93 -3.75
C PRO A 69 -0.19 15.44 -4.00
N PHE A 70 -1.05 16.18 -3.28
CA PHE A 70 -1.13 17.64 -3.42
C PHE A 70 0.13 18.33 -2.92
N ILE A 71 0.70 17.87 -1.79
CA ILE A 71 1.95 18.40 -1.24
C ILE A 71 3.11 18.15 -2.21
N ILE A 72 3.24 16.91 -2.70
CA ILE A 72 4.32 16.51 -3.61
C ILE A 72 4.27 17.33 -4.90
N VAL A 73 3.10 17.47 -5.53
CA VAL A 73 2.98 18.24 -6.78
C VAL A 73 3.23 19.74 -6.53
N SER A 74 2.86 20.27 -5.37
CA SER A 74 3.12 21.66 -5.01
C SER A 74 4.63 21.93 -4.82
N ILE A 75 5.34 21.05 -4.12
CA ILE A 75 6.79 21.15 -3.90
C ILE A 75 7.56 20.97 -5.21
N PHE A 76 7.22 19.96 -6.01
CA PHE A 76 7.92 19.61 -7.25
C PHE A 76 7.25 20.21 -8.49
N ASN A 77 6.96 21.51 -8.47
CA ASN A 77 6.25 22.20 -9.54
C ASN A 77 7.03 22.22 -10.88
N LYS A 78 8.36 22.11 -10.85
CA LYS A 78 9.23 22.16 -12.06
C LYS A 78 9.36 20.83 -12.80
N ARG A 79 8.90 19.71 -12.25
CA ARG A 79 9.06 18.39 -12.88
C ARG A 79 8.07 18.18 -14.03
N SER A 80 8.52 17.51 -15.09
CA SER A 80 7.66 17.09 -16.20
C SER A 80 6.91 15.80 -15.86
N LEU A 81 5.81 15.54 -16.58
CA LEU A 81 5.06 14.28 -16.47
C LEU A 81 5.93 13.06 -16.76
N GLN A 82 6.88 13.19 -17.69
CA GLN A 82 7.80 12.11 -18.05
C GLN A 82 8.74 11.77 -16.89
N GLN A 83 9.31 12.77 -16.21
CA GLN A 83 10.18 12.55 -15.05
C GLN A 83 9.43 11.87 -13.92
N ASP A 84 8.19 12.26 -13.64
CA ASP A 84 7.38 11.62 -12.61
C ASP A 84 7.08 10.15 -12.99
N SER A 85 6.78 9.87 -14.26
CA SER A 85 6.58 8.50 -14.76
C SER A 85 7.84 7.64 -14.61
N GLU A 86 9.02 8.19 -14.90
CA GLU A 86 10.30 7.49 -14.71
C GLU A 86 10.53 7.16 -13.22
N THR A 87 10.20 8.09 -12.31
CA THR A 87 10.34 7.82 -10.87
C THR A 87 9.37 6.74 -10.37
N LEU A 88 8.11 6.76 -10.80
CA LEU A 88 7.12 5.74 -10.45
C LEU A 88 7.50 4.37 -11.03
N SER A 89 8.01 4.36 -12.27
CA SER A 89 8.50 3.14 -12.92
C SER A 89 9.70 2.54 -12.19
N ALA A 90 10.66 3.37 -11.77
CA ALA A 90 11.79 2.92 -10.98
C ALA A 90 11.37 2.30 -9.64
N ILE A 91 10.40 2.92 -8.94
CA ILE A 91 9.82 2.37 -7.70
C ILE A 91 9.15 1.02 -7.99
N SER A 92 8.36 0.92 -9.06
CA SER A 92 7.69 -0.32 -9.44
C SER A 92 8.70 -1.43 -9.76
N SER A 93 9.74 -1.13 -10.53
CA SER A 93 10.82 -2.08 -10.84
C SER A 93 11.51 -2.58 -9.56
N TYR A 94 11.79 -1.69 -8.61
CA TYR A 94 12.36 -2.06 -7.32
C TYR A 94 11.45 -3.01 -6.53
N ILE A 95 10.15 -2.72 -6.47
CA ILE A 95 9.17 -3.58 -5.79
C ILE A 95 9.10 -4.95 -6.46
N VAL A 96 9.03 -5.02 -7.79
CA VAL A 96 8.96 -6.29 -8.53
C VAL A 96 10.18 -7.16 -8.26
N HIS A 97 11.39 -6.59 -8.28
CA HIS A 97 12.59 -7.34 -7.92
C HIS A 97 12.55 -7.85 -6.48
N GLY A 98 12.11 -7.02 -5.52
CA GLY A 98 11.98 -7.41 -4.12
C GLY A 98 10.99 -8.55 -3.91
N VAL A 99 9.79 -8.46 -4.50
CA VAL A 99 8.76 -9.51 -4.43
C VAL A 99 9.24 -10.79 -5.10
N PHE A 100 9.89 -10.69 -6.26
CA PHE A 100 10.45 -11.84 -6.99
C PHE A 100 11.45 -12.61 -6.12
N TRP A 101 12.46 -11.93 -5.58
CA TRP A 101 13.48 -12.58 -4.75
C TRP A 101 12.89 -13.13 -3.45
N THR A 102 11.95 -12.43 -2.84
CA THR A 102 11.26 -12.90 -1.63
C THR A 102 10.50 -14.19 -1.88
N ALA A 103 9.67 -14.24 -2.93
CA ALA A 103 8.89 -15.43 -3.28
C ALA A 103 9.80 -16.61 -3.67
N LEU A 104 10.89 -16.34 -4.39
CA LEU A 104 11.88 -17.36 -4.77
C LEU A 104 12.53 -17.99 -3.54
N ILE A 105 12.99 -17.17 -2.58
CA ILE A 105 13.63 -17.68 -1.35
C ILE A 105 12.63 -18.48 -0.52
N VAL A 106 11.40 -17.98 -0.35
CA VAL A 106 10.35 -18.71 0.37
C VAL A 106 10.07 -20.06 -0.29
N GLY A 107 9.99 -20.12 -1.62
CA GLY A 107 9.79 -21.37 -2.36
C GLY A 107 10.95 -22.36 -2.21
N ILE A 108 12.20 -21.89 -2.20
CA ILE A 108 13.37 -22.74 -1.94
C ILE A 108 13.32 -23.32 -0.52
N VAL A 109 13.00 -22.49 0.48
CA VAL A 109 12.89 -22.94 1.87
C VAL A 109 11.76 -23.97 2.01
N ASP A 110 10.61 -23.73 1.37
CA ASP A 110 9.47 -24.65 1.37
C ASP A 110 9.82 -26.01 0.72
N PHE A 111 10.59 -25.99 -0.37
CA PHE A 111 11.11 -27.19 -1.00
C PHE A 111 12.06 -27.98 -0.07
N ILE A 112 12.98 -27.30 0.61
CA ILE A 112 13.92 -27.94 1.55
C ILE A 112 13.16 -28.58 2.72
N ILE A 113 12.18 -27.87 3.29
CA ILE A 113 11.34 -28.41 4.37
C ILE A 113 10.58 -29.65 3.89
N SER A 114 9.97 -29.57 2.71
CA SER A 114 9.24 -30.70 2.11
C SER A 114 10.15 -31.92 1.89
N PHE A 115 11.41 -31.69 1.46
CA PHE A 115 12.40 -32.75 1.31
C PHE A 115 12.73 -33.41 2.65
N PHE A 116 13.02 -32.62 3.70
CA PHE A 116 13.34 -33.15 5.03
C PHE A 116 12.19 -33.96 5.64
N VAL A 117 10.95 -33.50 5.47
CA VAL A 117 9.76 -34.24 5.92
C VAL A 117 9.59 -35.53 5.11
N SER A 118 9.85 -35.51 3.80
CA SER A 118 9.72 -36.70 2.95
C SER A 118 10.72 -37.81 3.30
N GLU A 119 11.94 -37.43 3.69
CA GLU A 119 13.00 -38.35 4.07
C GLU A 119 12.91 -38.78 5.56
N LYS A 120 11.90 -38.29 6.31
CA LYS A 120 11.69 -38.52 7.76
C LYS A 120 12.91 -38.17 8.62
N ILE A 121 13.70 -37.19 8.17
CA ILE A 121 14.81 -36.64 8.97
C ILE A 121 14.24 -35.77 10.11
N ILE A 122 13.01 -35.28 9.92
CA ILE A 122 12.11 -34.66 10.90
C ILE A 122 10.83 -35.51 10.91
#